data_AF-K7X668-F1
#
_entry.id   AF-K7X668-F1
#
_cell.length_a   1.000
_cell.length_b   1.000
_cell.length_c   1.000
_cell.angle_alpha   90.00
_cell.angle_beta   90.00
_cell.angle_gamma   90.00
#
_symmetry.space_group_name_H-M   'P 1'
#
loop_
_entity.id
_entity.type
_entity.pdbx_description
1 polymer ?
#
loop_
_entity_poly.entity_id
_entity_poly.type
_entity_poly.pdbx_seq_one_letter_code
_entity_poly.pdbx_strand_id
1 'polypeptide(L)' 'AVGKVLPSLNGKLTGMAFRVPTADVSVVDLTVRLEKAVSYEEIKSVVRGEAEGKLKGILGYTEDDLVSSDLIGDSR' A
#
# COMPACT_ATOMS: atom_id res chain seq x y z
N ALA A 1 3.86 11.61 -9.75
CA ALA A 1 2.94 12.10 -8.69
C ALA A 1 3.58 11.96 -7.31
N VAL A 2 3.91 10.74 -6.87
CA VAL A 2 4.57 10.49 -5.56
C VAL A 2 5.82 11.33 -5.36
N GLY A 3 6.71 11.41 -6.36
CA GLY A 3 7.93 12.24 -6.29
C GLY A 3 7.71 13.75 -6.08
N LYS A 4 6.49 14.28 -6.30
CA LYS A 4 6.14 15.68 -5.98
C LYS A 4 5.80 15.85 -4.50
N VAL A 5 5.20 14.84 -3.87
CA VAL A 5 4.81 14.85 -2.46
C VAL A 5 5.97 14.39 -1.57
N LEU A 6 6.78 13.46 -2.08
CA LEU A 6 7.99 12.93 -1.45
C LEU A 6 9.18 13.19 -2.38
N PRO A 7 9.82 14.38 -2.30
CA PRO A 7 10.90 14.77 -3.22
C PRO A 7 12.08 13.79 -3.27
N SER A 8 12.38 13.09 -2.18
CA SER A 8 13.43 12.05 -2.10
C SER A 8 13.19 10.84 -3.02
N LEU A 9 11.96 10.66 -3.50
CA LEU A 9 11.54 9.60 -4.42
C LEU A 9 11.37 10.08 -5.86
N ASN A 10 11.72 11.33 -6.17
CA ASN A 10 11.56 11.86 -7.52
C ASN A 10 12.41 11.09 -8.53
N GLY A 11 11.79 10.67 -9.63
CA GLY A 11 12.43 9.84 -10.66
C GLY A 11 12.73 8.38 -10.27
N LYS A 12 12.44 7.95 -9.03
CA LYS A 12 12.74 6.59 -8.55
C LYS A 12 11.56 5.62 -8.66
N LEU A 13 10.34 6.14 -8.79
CA LEU A 13 9.12 5.33 -8.89
C LEU A 13 8.45 5.55 -10.25
N THR A 14 8.04 4.45 -10.85
CA THR A 14 7.21 4.40 -12.06
C THR A 14 6.21 3.26 -11.90
N GLY A 15 5.21 3.17 -12.78
CA GLY A 15 4.19 2.12 -12.70
C GLY A 15 3.39 1.98 -13.99
N MET A 16 2.63 0.90 -14.05
CA MET A 16 1.63 0.62 -15.08
C MET A 16 0.32 0.20 -14.40
N ALA A 17 -0.77 0.17 -15.16
CA ALA A 17 -2.08 -0.22 -14.66
C ALA A 17 -2.73 -1.20 -15.64
N PHE A 18 -3.36 -2.23 -15.08
CA PHE A 18 -4.24 -3.14 -15.79
C PHE A 18 -5.68 -2.85 -15.36
N ARG A 19 -6.58 -2.75 -16.34
CA ARG A 19 -8.02 -2.68 -16.07
C ARG A 19 -8.61 -4.07 -16.22
N VAL A 20 -9.41 -4.46 -15.25
CA VAL A 20 -10.07 -5.76 -15.20
C VAL A 20 -11.59 -5.56 -15.04
N PRO A 21 -12.43 -6.58 -15.33
CA PRO A 21 -13.89 -6.45 -15.28
C PRO A 21 -14.45 -6.47 -13.83
N THR A 22 -14.01 -5.53 -12.99
CA THR A 22 -14.54 -5.31 -11.63
C THR A 22 -15.18 -3.92 -11.56
N ALA A 23 -16.35 -3.83 -10.92
CA ALA A 23 -17.11 -2.58 -10.88
C ALA A 23 -16.50 -1.52 -9.95
N ASP A 24 -15.89 -1.98 -8.86
CA ASP A 24 -15.27 -1.13 -7.84
C ASP A 24 -14.12 -1.88 -7.16
N VAL A 25 -13.32 -1.13 -6.40
CA VAL A 25 -12.09 -1.53 -5.71
C VAL A 25 -10.93 -1.81 -6.68
N SER A 26 -9.73 -1.52 -6.20
CA SER A 26 -8.48 -1.69 -6.94
C SER A 26 -7.37 -2.11 -5.98
N VAL A 27 -6.27 -2.64 -6.52
CA VAL A 27 -5.10 -3.05 -5.74
C VAL A 27 -3.85 -2.38 -6.29
N VAL A 28 -2.95 -2.01 -5.38
CA VAL A 28 -1.59 -1.56 -5.72
C VAL A 28 -0.63 -2.71 -5.42
N ASP A 29 0.08 -3.18 -6.44
CA ASP A 29 1.21 -4.09 -6.30
C ASP A 29 2.52 -3.29 -6.37
N LEU A 30 3.19 -3.14 -5.22
CA LEU A 30 4.41 -2.35 -5.09
C LEU A 30 5.62 -3.26 -4.91
N THR A 31 6.48 -3.31 -5.93
CA THR A 31 7.80 -3.96 -5.86
C THR A 31 8.90 -2.90 -5.85
N VAL A 32 9.76 -2.91 -4.82
CA VAL A 32 10.89 -1.97 -4.67
C VAL A 32 12.15 -2.67 -4.17
N ARG A 33 13.31 -2.04 -4.40
CA ARG A 33 14.55 -2.41 -3.70
C ARG A 33 14.76 -1.50 -2.51
N LEU A 34 14.93 -2.11 -1.35
CA LEU A 34 15.22 -1.40 -0.11
C LEU A 34 16.72 -1.18 0.05
N GLU A 35 17.11 -0.06 0.65
CA GLU A 35 18.52 0.26 0.91
C GLU A 35 19.16 -0.68 1.94
N LYS A 36 18.34 -1.21 2.86
CA LYS A 36 18.75 -2.15 3.91
C LYS A 36 18.02 -3.47 3.71
N ALA A 37 18.73 -4.56 3.95
CA ALA A 37 18.12 -5.88 4.03
C ALA A 37 17.18 -5.92 5.23
N VAL A 38 15.95 -6.37 4.99
CA VAL A 38 14.90 -6.53 6.00
C VAL A 38 14.09 -7.77 5.66
N SER A 39 13.50 -8.38 6.68
CA SER A 39 12.58 -9.50 6.52
C SER A 39 11.16 -9.02 6.22
N TYR A 40 10.36 -9.93 5.67
CA TYR A 40 8.93 -9.68 5.43
C TYR A 40 8.17 -9.40 6.73
N GLU A 41 8.51 -10.10 7.81
CA GLU A 41 7.89 -9.91 9.13
C GLU A 41 8.16 -8.51 9.70
N GLU A 42 9.38 -7.99 9.53
CA GLU A 42 9.72 -6.62 9.95
C GLU A 42 8.92 -5.58 9.15
N ILE A 43 8.77 -5.77 7.83
CA ILE A 43 7.96 -4.89 6.99
C ILE A 43 6.52 -4.89 7.48
N LYS A 44 5.90 -6.07 7.65
CA LYS A 44 4.52 -6.21 8.16
C LYS A 44 4.35 -5.52 9.51
N SER A 45 5.28 -5.74 10.43
CA SER A 45 5.23 -5.13 11.76
C SER A 45 5.27 -3.60 11.70
N VAL A 46 6.10 -3.00 10.84
CA VAL A 46 6.17 -1.54 10.68
C VAL A 46 4.89 -1.00 10.05
N VAL A 47 4.38 -1.65 9.00
CA VAL A 47 3.13 -1.21 8.33
C VAL A 47 1.95 -1.27 9.29
N ARG A 48 1.81 -2.37 10.05
CA ARG A 48 0.78 -2.51 11.09
C ARG A 48 0.91 -1.42 12.16
N GLY A 49 2.11 -1.19 12.67
CA GLY A 49 2.37 -0.18 13.69
C GLY A 49 2.03 1.26 13.23
N GLU A 50 2.36 1.62 11.99
CA GLU A 50 2.01 2.93 11.44
C GLU A 50 0.50 3.06 11.16
N ALA A 51 -0.15 1.97 10.71
CA ALA A 51 -1.61 1.92 10.51
C ALA A 51 -2.40 2.12 11.81
N GLU A 52 -1.91 1.54 12.91
CA GLU A 52 -2.51 1.72 14.24
C GLU A 52 -2.10 3.04 14.90
N GLY A 53 -0.99 3.64 14.44
CA GLY A 53 -0.37 4.83 14.98
C GLY A 53 -0.66 6.10 14.17
N LYS A 54 0.38 6.68 13.58
CA LYS A 54 0.36 8.03 12.98
C LYS A 54 -0.53 8.11 11.74
N LEU A 55 -0.74 6.99 11.05
CA LEU A 55 -1.55 6.90 9.85
C LEU A 55 -2.95 6.33 10.12
N LYS A 56 -3.37 6.28 11.39
CA LYS A 56 -4.69 5.78 11.75
C LYS A 56 -5.80 6.56 11.04
N GLY A 57 -6.68 5.82 10.36
CA GLY A 57 -7.75 6.38 9.54
C GLY A 57 -7.34 6.74 8.11
N ILE A 58 -6.06 6.56 7.75
CA ILE A 58 -5.53 6.74 6.38
C ILE A 58 -4.92 5.42 5.87
N LEU A 59 -4.24 4.67 6.75
CA LEU A 59 -3.68 3.36 6.43
C LEU A 59 -4.42 2.27 7.20
N GLY A 60 -4.89 1.25 6.48
CA GLY A 60 -5.43 0.03 7.04
C GLY A 60 -4.42 -1.12 6.99
N TYR A 61 -4.61 -2.10 7.87
CA TYR A 61 -3.87 -3.36 7.87
C TYR A 61 -4.83 -4.52 8.15
N THR A 62 -4.68 -5.63 7.45
CA THR A 62 -5.46 -6.86 7.67
C THR A 62 -4.63 -8.10 7.31
N GLU A 63 -4.92 -9.21 7.99
CA GLU A 63 -4.41 -10.56 7.70
C GLU A 63 -5.55 -11.52 7.32
N ASP A 64 -6.78 -11.01 7.20
CA ASP A 64 -7.92 -11.80 6.82
C ASP A 64 -7.86 -12.11 5.32
N ASP A 65 -8.36 -13.28 4.92
CA ASP A 65 -8.45 -13.72 3.52
C ASP A 65 -9.57 -12.96 2.78
N LEU A 66 -9.37 -11.66 2.54
CA LEU A 66 -10.34 -10.78 1.89
C LEU A 66 -10.24 -10.81 0.36
N VAL A 67 -11.36 -10.51 -0.29
CA VAL A 67 -11.44 -10.23 -1.73
C VAL A 67 -11.92 -8.79 -1.97
N SER A 68 -11.92 -8.35 -3.24
CA SER A 68 -12.22 -6.95 -3.57
C SER A 68 -13.58 -6.46 -3.08
N SER A 69 -14.61 -7.31 -3.08
CA SER A 69 -15.96 -6.93 -2.63
C SER A 69 -16.03 -6.60 -1.15
N ASP A 70 -15.14 -7.18 -0.33
CA ASP A 70 -15.15 -6.96 1.12
C ASP A 70 -14.67 -5.54 1.50
N LEU A 71 -14.02 -4.84 0.56
CA LEU A 71 -13.47 -3.50 0.74
C LEU A 71 -14.34 -2.40 0.11
N ILE A 72 -15.51 -2.75 -0.45
CA ILE A 72 -16.44 -1.75 -0.99
C ILE A 72 -16.97 -0.88 0.14
N GLY A 73 -16.84 0.44 0.00
CA GLY A 73 -17.30 1.40 1.00
C GLY A 73 -16.35 1.58 2.18
N ASP A 74 -15.16 0.97 2.15
CA ASP A 74 -14.08 1.31 3.08
C ASP A 74 -13.70 2.78 2.92
N SER A 75 -13.63 3.50 4.04
CA SER A 75 -13.40 4.95 4.05
C SER A 75 -11.95 5.35 4.30
N ARG A 76 -11.06 4.37 4.45
CA ARG A 76 -9.61 4.58 4.59
C ARG A 76 -8.98 4.85 3.23
#